data_AF-A0A1I3VY57-F1
#
_entry.id   AF-A0A1I3VY57-F1
#
_cell.length_a   1.000
_cell.length_b   1.000
_cell.length_c   1.000
_cell.angle_alpha   90.00
_cell.angle_beta   90.00
_cell.angle_gamma   90.00
#
_symmetry.space_group_name_H-M   'P 1'
#
loop_
_entity.id
_entity.type
_entity.pdbx_description
1 polymer ?
#
loop_
_entity_poly.entity_id
_entity_poly.type
_entity_poly.pdbx_seq_one_letter_code
_entity_poly.pdbx_strand_id
1 'polypeptide(L)'
;MSHLAVAPGHQLRFSTLKSGIEGITQRMLTLTLRNLERDGLLIRHYFPEVPPRVEYELTEMGAGMLPALEGFTSWIRDNWPRIEDCRRVYDESRR
;
A
#
# COMPACT_ATOMS: atom_id res chain seq x y z
N MET A 1 -8.63 1.11 1.18
CA MET A 1 -8.48 -0.14 0.40
C MET A 1 -7.14 -0.06 -0.32
N SER A 2 -6.38 -1.15 -0.40
CA SER A 2 -5.09 -1.14 -1.11
C SER A 2 -5.35 -0.80 -2.58
N HIS A 3 -4.81 0.31 -3.08
CA HIS A 3 -5.06 0.77 -4.45
C HIS A 3 -4.57 -0.22 -5.51
N LEU A 4 -3.59 -1.06 -5.19
CA LEU A 4 -3.12 -2.14 -6.05
C LEU A 4 -4.07 -3.35 -6.11
N ALA A 5 -5.04 -3.46 -5.20
CA ALA A 5 -5.94 -4.61 -5.07
C ALA A 5 -7.13 -4.59 -6.06
N VAL A 6 -7.13 -3.70 -7.05
CA VAL A 6 -8.34 -3.42 -7.85
C VAL A 6 -8.63 -4.49 -8.90
N ALA A 7 -7.64 -5.26 -9.40
CA ALA A 7 -7.83 -6.48 -10.18
C ALA A 7 -6.48 -7.10 -10.59
N PRO A 8 -6.40 -8.41 -10.91
CA PRO A 8 -5.27 -8.98 -11.65
C PRO A 8 -5.04 -8.23 -12.97
N GLY A 9 -3.80 -7.88 -13.31
CA GLY A 9 -3.47 -7.09 -14.51
C GLY A 9 -3.63 -5.58 -14.36
N HIS A 10 -4.00 -5.07 -13.17
CA HIS A 10 -4.14 -3.63 -12.96
C HIS A 10 -2.79 -2.98 -12.68
N GLN A 11 -2.35 -2.11 -13.60
CA GLN A 11 -1.10 -1.38 -13.51
C GLN A 11 -1.33 0.03 -12.99
N LEU A 12 -0.53 0.47 -12.02
CA LEU A 12 -0.64 1.79 -11.42
C LEU A 12 0.63 2.61 -11.56
N ARG A 13 0.45 3.89 -11.88
CA ARG A 13 1.53 4.88 -11.90
C ARG A 13 1.96 5.24 -10.49
N PHE A 14 3.22 5.67 -10.35
CA PHE A 14 3.76 6.17 -9.09
C PHE A 14 2.91 7.28 -8.45
N SER A 15 2.42 8.22 -9.27
CA SER A 15 1.57 9.32 -8.80
C SER A 15 0.27 8.82 -8.18
N THR A 16 -0.39 7.85 -8.81
CA THR A 16 -1.63 7.24 -8.31
C THR A 16 -1.40 6.49 -7.00
N LEU A 17 -0.29 5.75 -6.90
CA LEU A 17 0.10 5.07 -5.66
C LEU A 17 0.39 6.06 -4.53
N LYS A 18 1.10 7.15 -4.84
CA LYS A 18 1.42 8.19 -3.85
C LYS A 18 0.17 8.92 -3.37
N SER A 19 -0.75 9.28 -4.26
CA SER A 19 -2.00 9.95 -3.88
C SER A 19 -2.91 9.06 -3.04
N GLY A 20 -2.79 7.74 -3.18
CA GLY A 20 -3.59 6.77 -2.41
C GLY A 20 -3.10 6.51 -0.98
N ILE A 21 -1.94 7.05 -0.60
CA ILE A 21 -1.35 6.83 0.73
C ILE A 21 -1.05 8.19 1.36
N GLU A 22 -1.96 8.66 2.21
CA GLU A 22 -1.80 9.93 2.90
C GLU A 22 -0.55 9.93 3.79
N GLY A 23 0.21 11.04 3.76
CA GLY A 23 1.42 11.22 4.57
C GLY A 23 2.67 10.48 4.08
N ILE A 24 2.60 9.63 3.02
CA ILE A 24 3.82 8.98 2.51
C ILE A 24 4.72 9.96 1.75
N THR A 25 6.01 9.96 2.08
CA THR A 25 6.98 10.72 1.30
C THR A 25 7.33 9.99 0.01
N GLN A 26 7.73 10.74 -1.02
CA GLN A 26 8.20 10.16 -2.28
C GLN A 26 9.40 9.22 -2.09
N ARG A 27 10.30 9.55 -1.15
CA ARG A 27 11.46 8.73 -0.82
C ARG A 27 11.04 7.39 -0.22
N MET A 28 10.11 7.42 0.75
CA MET A 28 9.56 6.21 1.37
C MET A 28 8.86 5.33 0.34
N LEU A 29 7.97 5.90 -0.48
CA LEU A 29 7.27 5.12 -1.50
C LEU A 29 8.23 4.48 -2.50
N THR A 30 9.23 5.22 -2.98
CA THR A 30 10.26 4.67 -3.88
C THR A 30 11.00 3.50 -3.25
N LEU A 31 11.38 3.61 -1.98
CA LEU A 31 12.07 2.54 -1.26
C LEU A 31 11.16 1.31 -1.09
N THR A 32 9.91 1.52 -0.70
CA THR A 32 8.93 0.44 -0.54
C THR A 32 8.70 -0.30 -1.84
N LEU A 33 8.46 0.41 -2.95
CA LEU A 33 8.23 -0.23 -4.25
C LEU A 33 9.44 -1.02 -4.74
N ARG A 34 10.66 -0.51 -4.54
CA ARG A 34 11.89 -1.24 -4.85
C ARG A 34 12.06 -2.51 -4.03
N ASN A 35 11.71 -2.46 -2.75
CA ASN A 35 11.78 -3.65 -1.89
C ASN A 35 10.74 -4.69 -2.31
N LEU A 36 9.49 -4.27 -2.57
CA LEU A 36 8.45 -5.17 -3.04
C LEU A 36 8.78 -5.78 -4.42
N GLU A 37 9.40 -5.02 -5.33
CA GLU A 37 9.92 -5.52 -6.61
C GLU A 37 11.03 -6.56 -6.38
N ARG A 38 12.00 -6.25 -5.51
CA ARG A 38 13.09 -7.17 -5.13
C ARG A 38 12.57 -8.47 -4.51
N ASP A 39 11.53 -8.38 -3.69
CA ASP A 39 10.91 -9.52 -3.02
C ASP A 39 10.00 -10.35 -3.95
N GLY A 40 9.84 -9.92 -5.21
CA GLY A 40 9.02 -10.62 -6.21
C GLY A 40 7.52 -10.41 -6.05
N LEU A 41 7.11 -9.37 -5.30
CA LEU A 41 5.70 -9.04 -5.07
C LEU A 41 5.15 -8.06 -6.11
N LEU A 42 6.03 -7.27 -6.73
CA LEU A 42 5.68 -6.32 -7.78
C LEU A 42 6.52 -6.52 -9.03
N ILE A 43 5.92 -6.22 -10.19
CA ILE A 43 6.60 -6.03 -11.48
C ILE A 43 6.58 -4.55 -11.79
N ARG A 44 7.73 -4.02 -12.23
CA ARG A 44 7.87 -2.65 -12.72
C ARG A 44 7.91 -2.64 -14.25
N HIS A 45 6.90 -2.04 -14.86
CA HIS A 45 6.78 -1.87 -16.31
C HIS A 45 7.33 -0.51 -16.74
N TYR A 46 8.27 -0.51 -17.69
CA TYR A 46 8.81 0.71 -18.29
C TYR A 46 8.26 0.88 -19.71
N PHE A 47 7.66 2.03 -19.98
CA PHE A 47 7.09 2.36 -21.29
C PHE A 47 7.90 3.51 -21.93
N PRO A 48 8.61 3.24 -23.04
CA PRO A 48 9.46 4.23 -23.72
C PRO A 48 8.63 5.13 -24.63
N GLU A 49 7.66 5.86 -24.07
CA GLU A 49 6.88 6.88 -24.76
C GLU A 49 7.35 8.30 -24.36
N VAL A 50 6.77 9.33 -24.97
CA VAL A 50 7.06 10.73 -24.60
C VAL A 50 5.81 11.35 -23.98
N PRO A 51 5.85 11.76 -22.68
CA PRO A 51 6.92 11.56 -21.71
C PRO A 51 7.01 10.10 -21.21
N PRO A 52 8.19 9.59 -20.83
CA PRO A 52 8.34 8.20 -20.39
C PRO A 52 7.52 7.93 -19.14
N ARG A 53 6.87 6.76 -19.07
CA ARG A 53 6.08 6.35 -17.91
C ARG A 53 6.56 5.03 -17.32
N VAL A 54 6.28 4.88 -16.03
CA VAL A 54 6.53 3.67 -15.25
C VAL A 54 5.25 3.29 -14.54
N GLU A 55 4.89 2.02 -14.62
CA GLU A 55 3.71 1.47 -13.95
C GLU A 55 4.13 0.23 -13.13
N TYR A 56 3.38 -0.05 -12.08
CA TYR A 56 3.63 -1.15 -11.14
C TYR A 56 2.42 -2.07 -11.10
N GLU A 57 2.68 -3.36 -11.07
CA GLU A 57 1.68 -4.43 -11.08
C GLU A 57 2.02 -5.46 -10.01
N LEU A 58 1.01 -6.05 -9.37
CA LEU A 58 1.23 -7.21 -8.50
C LEU A 58 1.62 -8.43 -9.34
N THR A 59 2.60 -9.20 -8.87
CA THR A 59 2.81 -10.57 -9.36
C THR A 59 1.68 -11.48 -8.90
N GLU A 60 1.60 -12.69 -9.43
CA GLU A 60 0.69 -13.73 -8.91
C GLU A 60 0.93 -14.00 -7.41
N MET A 61 2.21 -14.09 -7.00
CA MET A 61 2.60 -14.21 -5.60
C MET A 61 2.16 -12.98 -4.78
N GLY A 62 2.34 -11.78 -5.33
CA GLY A 62 1.90 -10.52 -4.73
C GLY A 62 0.38 -10.48 -4.53
N ALA A 63 -0.39 -10.90 -5.53
CA ALA A 63 -1.84 -10.96 -5.45
C ALA A 63 -2.32 -12.00 -4.41
N GLY A 64 -1.58 -13.10 -4.24
CA GLY A 64 -1.88 -14.14 -3.25
C GLY A 64 -1.91 -13.65 -1.79
N MET A 65 -1.29 -12.53 -1.46
CA MET A 65 -1.33 -11.97 -0.09
C MET A 65 -2.61 -11.18 0.21
N LEU A 66 -3.34 -10.72 -0.82
CA LEU A 66 -4.47 -9.80 -0.66
C LEU A 66 -5.58 -10.35 0.27
N PRO A 67 -5.97 -11.64 0.20
CA PRO A 67 -7.01 -12.17 1.08
C PRO A 67 -6.61 -12.13 2.57
N ALA A 68 -5.33 -12.40 2.88
CA ALA A 68 -4.84 -12.34 4.25
C ALA A 68 -4.83 -10.89 4.79
N LEU A 69 -4.41 -9.94 3.94
CA LEU A 69 -4.45 -8.52 4.29
C LEU A 69 -5.87 -8.00 4.47
N GLU A 70 -6.83 -8.51 3.71
CA GLU A 70 -8.24 -8.11 3.81
C GLU A 70 -8.81 -8.47 5.19
N GLY A 71 -8.61 -9.72 5.65
CA GLY A 71 -9.05 -10.14 6.98
C GLY A 71 -8.41 -9.30 8.09
N PHE A 72 -7.10 -9.06 8.00
CA PHE A 72 -6.40 -8.21 8.96
C PHE A 72 -6.90 -6.76 8.94
N THR A 73 -7.13 -6.20 7.75
CA THR A 73 -7.66 -4.84 7.59
C THR A 73 -9.08 -4.71 8.13
N SER A 74 -9.92 -5.74 7.95
CA SER A 74 -11.25 -5.79 8.53
C SER A 74 -11.18 -5.75 10.05
N TRP A 75 -10.37 -6.62 10.65
CA TRP A 75 -10.20 -6.64 12.10
C TRP A 75 -9.70 -5.30 12.65
N ILE A 76 -8.72 -4.67 11.99
CA ILE A 76 -8.25 -3.34 12.38
C ILE A 76 -9.38 -2.33 12.33
N ARG A 77 -10.15 -2.31 11.24
CA ARG A 77 -11.26 -1.36 11.05
C ARG A 77 -12.30 -1.51 12.16
N ASP A 78 -12.67 -2.74 12.48
CA ASP A 78 -13.67 -3.04 13.50
C ASP A 78 -13.20 -2.65 14.91
N ASN A 79 -11.89 -2.73 15.16
CA ASN A 79 -11.29 -2.40 16.45
C ASN A 79 -10.74 -0.96 16.53
N TRP A 80 -10.73 -0.21 15.44
CA TRP A 80 -10.09 1.10 15.36
C TRP A 80 -10.62 2.09 16.42
N PRO A 81 -11.95 2.25 16.62
CA PRO A 81 -12.47 3.15 17.64
C PRO A 81 -11.98 2.78 19.05
N ARG A 82 -11.94 1.48 19.35
CA ARG A 82 -11.47 0.98 20.64
C ARG A 82 -9.97 1.23 20.84
N ILE A 83 -9.16 1.06 19.79
CA ILE A 83 -7.72 1.36 19.84
C ILE A 83 -7.50 2.85 20.11
N GLU A 84 -8.28 3.71 19.47
CA GLU A 84 -8.21 5.16 19.67
C GLU A 84 -8.60 5.58 21.10
N ASP A 85 -9.65 4.98 21.66
CA ASP A 85 -10.03 5.17 23.06
C ASP A 85 -8.92 4.73 24.03
N CYS A 86 -8.32 3.55 23.80
CA CYS A 86 -7.21 3.08 24.62
C CYS A 86 -6.00 4.02 24.57
N ARG A 87 -5.67 4.58 23.39
CA ARG A 87 -4.59 5.56 23.24
C ARG A 87 -4.90 6.84 24.01
N ARG A 88 -6.10 7.38 23.85
CA ARG A 88 -6.54 8.59 24.55
C ARG A 88 -6.44 8.42 26.07
N VAL A 89 -6.98 7.34 26.63
CA VAL A 89 -6.93 7.05 28.07
C VAL A 89 -5.48 6.94 28.57
N TYR A 90 -4.62 6.27 27.81
CA TYR A 90 -3.20 6.14 28.17
C TYR A 90 -2.49 7.50 28.20
N ASP A 91 -2.67 8.32 27.17
CA ASP A 91 -2.05 9.64 27.05
C ASP A 91 -2.57 10.61 28.13
N GLU A 92 -3.86 10.55 28.46
CA GLU A 92 -4.46 11.32 29.57
C GLU A 92 -3.89 10.91 30.93
N SER A 93 -3.66 9.61 31.15
CA SER A 93 -3.08 9.11 32.41
C SER A 93 -1.60 9.46 32.62
N ARG A 94 -0.92 9.93 31.57
CA ARG A 94 0.50 10.32 31.59
C ARG A 94 0.75 11.82 31.49
N ARG A 95 -0.30 12.63 31.49
CA ARG A 95 -0.24 14.08 31.70
C ARG A 95 -0.30 14.42 33.18
#